data_AF-J5T407-F1
#
_entry.id   AF-J5T407-F1
#
_cell.length_a   1.000
_cell.length_b   1.000
_cell.length_c   1.000
_cell.angle_alpha   90.00
_cell.angle_beta   90.00
_cell.angle_gamma   90.00
#
_symmetry.space_group_name_H-M   'P 1'
#
loop_
_entity.id
_entity.type
_entity.pdbx_description
1 polymer ?
#
loop_
_entity_poly.entity_id
_entity_poly.type
_entity_poly.pdbx_seq_one_letter_code
_entity_poly.pdbx_strand_id
1 'polypeptide(L)'
;MPNIKPPLLFPKRAPANPLANRPEFTIQPHPAKTNDPRDLQRELAGGGPQTGAANVFNTPGIQLPNSAQAQNLEQPKSREELQAEMKKLNS
;
A
#
# COMPACT_ATOMS: atom_id res chain seq x y z
N MET A 1 1.27 76.04 10.66
CA MET A 1 0.37 74.88 10.53
C MET A 1 1.22 73.62 10.48
N PRO A 2 1.10 72.66 11.41
CA PRO A 2 1.90 71.44 11.36
C PRO A 2 1.37 70.49 10.27
N ASN A 3 2.26 70.08 9.37
CA ASN A 3 1.98 69.18 8.25
C ASN A 3 2.07 67.72 8.73
N ILE A 4 0.92 67.08 8.93
CA ILE A 4 0.82 65.70 9.42
C ILE A 4 0.76 64.77 8.21
N LYS A 5 1.81 63.99 7.98
CA LYS A 5 1.80 62.93 6.94
C LYS A 5 0.81 61.84 7.34
N PRO A 6 -0.04 61.33 6.42
CA PRO A 6 -0.96 60.26 6.73
C PRO A 6 -0.21 58.96 7.06
N PRO A 7 -0.69 58.16 8.03
CA PRO A 7 -0.08 56.87 8.32
C PRO A 7 -0.23 55.92 7.14
N LEU A 8 0.85 55.24 6.77
CA LEU A 8 0.84 54.22 5.72
C LEU A 8 -0.08 53.07 6.15
N LEU A 9 -1.20 52.91 5.43
CA LEU A 9 -2.10 51.78 5.61
C LEU A 9 -1.42 50.53 5.04
N PHE A 10 -0.82 49.72 5.91
CA PHE A 10 -0.26 48.43 5.51
C PHE A 10 -1.38 47.51 5.03
N PRO A 11 -1.30 46.91 3.83
CA PRO A 11 -2.28 45.92 3.41
C PRO A 11 -2.20 44.73 4.36
N LYS A 12 -3.34 44.34 4.96
CA LYS A 12 -3.43 43.12 5.75
C LYS A 12 -3.01 41.95 4.86
N ARG A 13 -1.89 41.32 5.21
CA ARG A 13 -1.37 40.13 4.52
C ARG A 13 -2.49 39.09 4.54
N ALA A 14 -2.99 38.71 3.37
CA ALA A 14 -3.97 37.63 3.24
C ALA A 14 -3.41 36.37 3.94
N PRO A 15 -4.26 35.54 4.59
CA PRO A 15 -3.78 34.32 5.20
C PRO A 15 -3.07 33.48 4.13
N ALA A 16 -1.86 33.02 4.43
CA ALA A 16 -1.13 32.12 3.56
C ALA A 16 -2.04 30.93 3.23
N ASN A 17 -2.29 30.69 1.94
CA ASN A 17 -3.11 29.57 1.52
C ASN A 17 -2.41 28.29 2.02
N PRO A 18 -3.00 27.53 2.97
CA PRO A 18 -2.36 26.34 3.52
C PRO A 18 -2.19 25.23 2.47
N LEU A 19 -2.82 25.37 1.31
CA LEU A 19 -2.65 24.48 0.16
C LEU A 19 -1.44 24.83 -0.71
N ALA A 20 -0.83 26.02 -0.56
CA ALA A 20 0.31 26.45 -1.37
C ALA A 20 1.59 25.62 -1.15
N ASN A 21 1.63 24.79 -0.09
CA ASN A 21 2.74 23.91 0.22
C ASN A 21 2.33 22.42 0.25
N ARG A 22 1.22 22.06 -0.42
CA ARG A 22 0.88 20.64 -0.60
C ARG A 22 1.78 20.03 -1.67
N PRO A 23 2.37 18.84 -1.44
CA PRO A 23 3.06 18.12 -2.50
C PRO A 23 2.05 17.74 -3.60
N GLU A 24 2.31 18.19 -4.82
CA GLU A 24 1.57 17.78 -6.01
C GLU A 24 2.18 16.48 -6.55
N PHE A 25 1.37 15.45 -6.69
CA PHE A 25 1.80 14.16 -7.24
C PHE A 25 1.23 14.01 -8.65
N THR A 26 2.10 14.01 -9.66
CA THR A 26 1.74 13.59 -11.02
C THR A 26 1.78 12.08 -11.10
N ILE A 27 0.61 11.46 -11.30
CA ILE A 27 0.54 10.08 -11.75
C ILE A 27 0.96 10.02 -13.22
N GLN A 28 1.83 9.09 -13.57
CA GLN A 28 2.13 8.81 -14.97
C GLN A 28 0.83 8.36 -15.67
N PRO A 29 0.61 8.70 -16.96
CA PRO A 29 -0.47 8.09 -17.71
C PRO A 29 -0.31 6.58 -17.67
N HIS A 30 -1.37 5.87 -17.31
CA HIS A 30 -1.38 4.41 -17.41
C HIS A 30 -1.22 4.02 -18.91
N PRO A 31 -0.44 2.98 -19.24
CA PRO A 31 -0.40 2.42 -20.59
C PRO A 31 -1.80 1.82 -20.93
N ALA A 32 -2.28 1.70 -22.17
CA ALA A 32 -1.74 2.03 -23.49
C ALA A 32 -2.71 2.95 -24.25
N LYS A 33 -2.20 3.68 -25.25
CA LYS A 33 -2.97 4.61 -26.11
C LYS A 33 -4.01 3.90 -27.01
N THR A 34 -4.12 2.59 -26.92
CA THR A 34 -4.89 1.71 -27.82
C THR A 34 -5.66 0.67 -27.01
N ASN A 35 -6.91 0.43 -27.39
CA ASN A 35 -7.76 -0.64 -26.85
C ASN A 35 -7.50 -1.96 -27.59
N ASP A 36 -6.25 -2.41 -27.67
CA ASP A 36 -5.88 -3.71 -28.24
C ASP A 36 -5.41 -4.64 -27.10
N PRO A 37 -6.08 -5.79 -26.86
CA PRO A 37 -5.74 -6.69 -25.76
C PRO A 37 -4.35 -7.32 -25.86
N ARG A 38 -3.66 -7.21 -27.00
CA ARG A 38 -2.29 -7.67 -27.19
C ARG A 38 -1.24 -6.84 -26.45
N ASP A 39 -1.57 -5.61 -26.06
CA ASP A 39 -0.65 -4.72 -25.34
C ASP A 39 -0.35 -5.22 -23.90
N LEU A 40 -1.26 -5.97 -23.27
CA LEU A 40 -1.09 -6.52 -21.93
C LEU A 40 -0.05 -7.66 -21.84
N GLN A 41 0.26 -8.32 -22.95
CA GLN A 41 1.17 -9.47 -22.96
C GLN A 41 2.65 -9.09 -22.81
N ARG A 42 3.01 -7.82 -23.05
CA ARG A 42 4.41 -7.38 -23.00
C ARG A 42 4.93 -7.11 -21.58
N GLU A 43 4.07 -6.83 -20.61
CA GLU A 43 4.50 -6.45 -19.26
C GLU A 43 4.74 -7.63 -18.31
N LEU A 44 4.39 -8.86 -18.70
CA LEU A 44 4.59 -10.04 -17.86
C LEU A 44 6.06 -10.47 -17.68
N ALA A 45 7.01 -9.72 -18.26
CA ALA A 45 8.44 -10.01 -18.20
C ALA A 45 9.18 -9.28 -17.05
N GLY A 46 8.51 -8.46 -16.24
CA GLY A 46 9.18 -7.64 -15.22
C GLY A 46 8.53 -7.66 -13.83
N GLY A 47 9.12 -8.39 -12.88
CA GLY A 47 9.17 -7.95 -11.49
C GLY A 47 8.09 -8.41 -10.50
N GLY A 48 7.72 -9.70 -10.49
CA GLY A 48 6.91 -10.27 -9.40
C GLY A 48 7.13 -11.77 -9.22
N PRO A 49 6.76 -12.37 -8.06
CA PRO A 49 6.92 -13.80 -7.75
C PRO A 49 5.93 -14.68 -8.53
N GLN A 50 5.81 -14.45 -9.84
CA GLN A 50 4.87 -15.08 -10.77
C GLN A 50 5.55 -16.13 -11.65
N THR A 51 6.80 -16.52 -11.36
CA THR A 51 7.46 -17.66 -12.03
C THR A 51 6.85 -19.02 -11.65
N GLY A 52 5.67 -19.04 -11.02
CA GLY A 52 4.90 -20.24 -10.66
C GLY A 52 3.47 -20.28 -11.22
N ALA A 53 2.99 -19.26 -11.93
CA ALA A 53 1.59 -19.14 -12.34
C ALA A 53 1.10 -20.31 -13.23
N ALA A 54 1.98 -20.90 -14.04
CA ALA A 54 1.65 -22.05 -14.89
C ALA A 54 1.32 -23.32 -14.08
N ASN A 55 1.77 -23.40 -12.82
CA ASN A 55 1.57 -24.59 -11.98
C ASN A 55 0.41 -24.44 -11.00
N VAL A 56 -0.16 -23.24 -10.82
CA VAL A 56 -1.29 -23.00 -9.88
C VAL A 56 -2.52 -23.86 -10.21
N PHE A 57 -2.75 -24.17 -11.48
CA PHE A 57 -3.85 -25.04 -11.91
C PHE A 57 -3.49 -26.54 -11.91
N ASN A 58 -2.21 -26.88 -11.72
CA ASN A 58 -1.69 -28.25 -11.72
C ASN A 58 -1.24 -28.71 -10.32
N THR A 59 -1.32 -27.86 -9.30
CA THR A 59 -1.06 -28.28 -7.93
C THR A 59 -2.20 -29.16 -7.43
N PRO A 60 -1.91 -30.30 -6.76
CA PRO A 60 -2.95 -31.02 -6.04
C PRO A 60 -3.68 -30.04 -5.11
N GLY A 61 -5.00 -30.21 -4.99
CA GLY A 61 -5.80 -29.38 -4.07
C GLY A 61 -5.32 -29.46 -2.62
N ILE A 62 -6.00 -28.77 -1.72
CA ILE A 62 -5.66 -28.76 -0.29
C ILE A 62 -5.50 -30.21 0.22
N GLN A 63 -4.26 -30.60 0.55
CA GLN A 63 -3.95 -31.93 1.06
C GLN A 63 -4.20 -31.95 2.57
N LEU A 64 -5.15 -32.78 3.00
CA LEU A 64 -5.33 -33.05 4.42
C LEU A 64 -4.20 -33.97 4.90
N PRO A 65 -3.47 -33.62 5.99
CA PRO A 65 -2.44 -34.49 6.53
C PRO A 65 -3.00 -35.86 6.92
N ASN A 66 -2.25 -36.92 6.62
CA ASN A 66 -2.59 -38.26 7.11
C ASN A 66 -2.31 -38.40 8.62
N SER A 67 -2.77 -39.47 9.25
CA SER A 67 -2.66 -39.67 10.72
C SER A 67 -1.22 -39.61 11.23
N ALA A 68 -0.25 -40.12 10.48
CA ALA A 68 1.17 -40.08 10.84
C ALA A 68 1.73 -38.66 10.76
N GLN A 69 1.32 -37.87 9.76
CA GLN A 69 1.71 -36.47 9.64
C GLN A 69 1.10 -35.63 10.76
N ALA A 70 -0.19 -35.83 11.07
CA ALA A 70 -0.88 -35.10 12.12
C ALA A 70 -0.27 -35.29 13.52
N GLN A 71 0.27 -36.48 13.82
CA GLN A 71 0.93 -36.78 15.11
C GLN A 71 2.29 -36.09 15.28
N ASN A 72 2.95 -35.74 14.18
CA ASN A 72 4.23 -35.01 14.21
C ASN A 72 4.05 -33.49 14.25
N LEU A 73 2.81 -33.00 14.16
CA LEU A 73 2.52 -31.57 14.28
C LEU A 73 2.35 -31.18 15.76
N GLU A 74 2.81 -29.98 16.09
CA GLU A 74 2.56 -29.40 17.41
C GLU A 74 1.06 -29.17 17.63
N GLN A 75 0.63 -29.27 18.89
CA GLN A 75 -0.75 -28.97 19.24
C GLN A 75 -1.01 -27.46 19.10
N PRO A 76 -2.22 -27.06 18.66
CA PRO A 76 -2.57 -25.66 18.60
C PRO A 76 -2.55 -25.05 20.01
N LYS A 77 -1.97 -23.85 20.14
CA LYS A 77 -1.96 -23.10 21.38
C LYS A 77 -3.38 -22.73 21.81
N SER A 78 -3.58 -22.61 23.12
CA SER A 78 -4.85 -22.12 23.67
C SER A 78 -5.10 -20.66 23.30
N ARG A 79 -6.37 -20.23 23.41
CA ARG A 79 -6.78 -18.87 23.05
C ARG A 79 -6.08 -17.82 23.93
N GLU A 80 -5.89 -18.14 25.21
CA GLU A 80 -5.26 -17.30 26.21
C GLU A 80 -3.75 -17.11 25.90
N GLU A 81 -3.07 -18.18 25.52
CA GLU A 81 -1.65 -18.16 25.11
C GLU A 81 -1.45 -17.31 23.85
N LEU A 82 -2.31 -17.47 22.84
CA LEU A 82 -2.26 -16.66 21.62
C LEU A 82 -2.41 -15.16 21.92
N GLN A 83 -3.33 -14.80 22.83
CA GLN A 83 -3.51 -13.40 23.23
C GLN A 83 -2.29 -12.84 23.96
N ALA A 84 -1.64 -13.64 24.80
CA ALA A 84 -0.42 -13.22 25.51
C ALA A 84 0.74 -12.99 24.54
N GLU A 85 0.93 -13.88 23.56
CA GLU A 85 1.95 -13.73 22.53
C GLU A 85 1.72 -12.51 21.65
N MET A 86 0.47 -12.24 21.26
CA MET A 86 0.12 -11.04 20.51
C MET A 86 0.46 -9.76 21.28
N LYS A 87 0.20 -9.72 22.59
CA LYS A 87 0.55 -8.57 23.44
C LYS A 87 2.06 -8.39 23.55
N LYS A 88 2.81 -9.49 23.68
CA LYS A 88 4.29 -9.48 23.71
C LYS A 88 4.91 -9.04 22.38
N LEU A 89 4.27 -9.35 21.25
CA LEU A 89 4.76 -8.96 19.93
C LEU A 89 4.54 -7.46 19.65
N ASN A 90 3.46 -6.90 20.19
CA ASN A 90 3.06 -5.51 19.97
C ASN A 90 3.59 -4.53 21.05
N SER A 91 4.54 -4.96 21.87
CA SER A 91 5.24 -4.14 22.87
C SER A 91 6.61 -3.69 22.36
#